data_AF-A0A940C9U3-F1
#
_entry.id   AF-A0A940C9U3-F1
#
_cell.length_a   1.000
_cell.length_b   1.000
_cell.length_c   1.000
_cell.angle_alpha   90.00
_cell.angle_beta   90.00
_cell.angle_gamma   90.00
#
_symmetry.space_group_name_H-M   'P 1'
#
loop_
_entity.id
_entity.type
_entity.pdbx_description
1 polymer ?
#
loop_
_entity_poly.entity_id
_entity_poly.type
_entity_poly.pdbx_seq_one_letter_code
_entity_poly.pdbx_strand_id
1 'polypeptide(L)'
;MKKRVIIIIAVCVAVIAVIAVFAAVRPRTDKNTVIHCYEFSAAYDYAVENGYEPFIIYGAKEPEFDSQKNSFTFEKRENGLYLTSYTGKSDVVYVPLKFNGETVTGIAEGAFDGRYIKEIYIPQNIRFIECGFD
;
A
#
# COMPACT_ATOMS: atom_id res chain seq x y z
N MET A 1 26.85 -9.71 -45.33
CA MET A 1 25.89 -10.51 -44.51
C MET A 1 26.35 -10.70 -43.06
N LYS A 2 27.62 -11.06 -42.79
CA LYS A 2 28.12 -11.31 -41.41
C LYS A 2 28.03 -10.12 -40.44
N LYS A 3 28.39 -8.90 -40.85
CA LYS A 3 28.39 -7.71 -39.95
C LYS A 3 26.98 -7.28 -39.48
N ARG A 4 25.97 -7.34 -40.37
CA ARG A 4 24.58 -6.98 -40.03
C ARG A 4 23.95 -7.98 -39.06
N VAL A 5 24.28 -9.27 -39.20
CA VAL A 5 23.82 -10.33 -38.28
C VAL A 5 24.45 -10.17 -36.89
N ILE A 6 25.76 -9.86 -36.81
CA ILE A 6 26.45 -9.64 -35.53
C ILE A 6 25.87 -8.44 -34.77
N ILE A 7 25.54 -7.35 -35.46
CA ILE A 7 24.95 -6.16 -34.83
C ILE A 7 23.56 -6.46 -34.27
N ILE A 8 22.71 -7.17 -35.01
CA ILE A 8 21.36 -7.55 -34.55
C ILE A 8 21.45 -8.42 -33.30
N ILE A 9 22.34 -9.42 -33.28
CA ILE A 9 22.55 -10.29 -32.12
C ILE A 9 23.02 -9.47 -30.91
N ALA A 10 23.98 -8.56 -31.09
CA ALA A 10 24.48 -7.72 -30.00
C ALA A 10 23.39 -6.80 -29.41
N VAL A 11 22.53 -6.22 -30.26
CA VAL A 11 21.40 -5.40 -29.81
C VAL A 11 20.37 -6.24 -29.07
N CYS A 12 20.01 -7.42 -29.58
CA CYS A 12 19.08 -8.33 -28.91
C CYS A 12 19.61 -8.77 -27.53
N VAL A 13 20.90 -9.10 -27.42
CA VAL A 13 21.53 -9.45 -26.13
C VAL A 13 21.51 -8.27 -25.16
N ALA A 14 21.80 -7.05 -25.63
CA ALA A 14 21.74 -5.86 -24.79
C ALA A 14 20.32 -5.57 -24.30
N VAL A 15 19.30 -5.69 -25.15
CA VAL A 15 17.89 -5.49 -24.78
C VAL A 15 17.44 -6.56 -23.77
N ILE A 16 17.79 -7.83 -23.98
CA ILE A 16 17.48 -8.91 -23.05
C ILE A 16 18.16 -8.68 -21.70
N ALA A 17 19.43 -8.25 -21.69
CA ALA A 17 20.16 -7.92 -20.47
C ALA A 17 19.50 -6.74 -19.73
N VAL A 18 19.07 -5.69 -20.44
CA VAL A 18 18.36 -4.55 -19.83
C VAL A 18 17.02 -5.00 -19.23
N ILE A 19 16.22 -5.79 -19.94
CA ILE A 19 14.95 -6.32 -19.44
C ILE A 19 15.18 -7.23 -18.21
N ALA A 20 16.22 -8.07 -18.25
CA ALA A 20 16.58 -8.93 -17.13
C ALA A 20 17.06 -8.13 -15.90
N VAL A 21 17.79 -7.03 -16.11
CA VAL A 21 18.18 -6.10 -15.04
C VAL A 21 16.94 -5.44 -14.44
N PHE A 22 15.99 -4.95 -15.22
CA PHE A 22 14.72 -4.42 -14.69
C PHE A 22 13.87 -5.48 -13.98
N ALA A 23 13.87 -6.73 -14.45
CA ALA A 23 13.21 -7.85 -13.78
C ALA A 23 13.93 -8.28 -12.49
N ALA A 24 15.25 -8.15 -12.41
CA ALA A 24 16.07 -8.46 -11.24
C ALA A 24 16.09 -7.31 -10.21
N VAL A 25 15.86 -6.07 -10.64
CA VAL A 25 15.60 -4.90 -9.78
C VAL A 25 14.10 -4.82 -9.45
N ARG A 26 13.47 -5.96 -9.21
CA ARG A 26 12.27 -5.97 -8.37
C ARG A 26 12.79 -6.00 -6.95
N PRO A 27 12.71 -4.92 -6.15
CA PRO A 27 13.01 -5.04 -4.74
C PRO A 27 12.14 -6.18 -4.21
N ARG A 28 12.79 -7.21 -3.69
CA ARG A 28 12.12 -8.28 -2.97
C ARG A 28 11.75 -7.66 -1.64
N THR A 29 10.62 -6.98 -1.64
CA THR A 29 10.09 -6.30 -0.48
C THR A 29 9.76 -7.38 0.55
N ASP A 30 10.59 -7.49 1.57
CA ASP A 30 10.41 -8.34 2.75
C ASP A 30 9.30 -7.81 3.68
N LYS A 31 8.41 -6.98 3.15
CA LYS A 31 7.24 -6.49 3.87
C LYS A 31 6.20 -7.59 3.86
N ASN A 32 5.98 -8.14 5.05
CA ASN A 32 5.04 -9.22 5.30
C ASN A 32 3.57 -8.73 5.33
N THR A 33 3.34 -7.42 5.19
CA THR A 33 2.02 -6.79 5.18
C THR A 33 1.51 -6.63 3.75
N VAL A 34 0.35 -7.21 3.47
CA VAL A 34 -0.43 -7.00 2.24
C VAL A 34 -1.34 -5.80 2.42
N ILE A 35 -1.23 -4.82 1.53
CA ILE A 35 -2.10 -3.64 1.51
C ILE A 35 -3.24 -3.90 0.53
N HIS A 36 -4.44 -4.12 1.06
CA HIS A 36 -5.68 -4.18 0.31
C HIS A 36 -6.20 -2.76 0.10
N CYS A 37 -6.26 -2.30 -1.15
CA CYS A 37 -6.66 -0.94 -1.50
C CYS A 37 -7.42 -0.88 -2.83
N TYR A 38 -7.98 0.28 -3.15
CA TYR A 38 -8.63 0.52 -4.43
C TYR A 38 -7.62 1.02 -5.47
N GLU A 39 -7.83 0.67 -6.74
CA GLU A 39 -7.03 1.19 -7.85
C GLU A 39 -7.06 2.72 -7.88
N PHE A 40 -5.92 3.37 -8.15
CA PHE A 40 -5.76 4.83 -8.19
C PHE A 40 -6.13 5.57 -6.88
N SER A 41 -6.07 4.89 -5.74
CA SER A 41 -6.24 5.51 -4.41
C SER A 41 -4.90 5.98 -3.83
N ALA A 42 -4.93 6.88 -2.84
CA ALA A 42 -3.73 7.27 -2.12
C ALA A 42 -3.01 6.07 -1.48
N ALA A 43 -3.77 5.04 -1.09
CA ALA A 43 -3.22 3.79 -0.58
C ALA A 43 -2.55 2.94 -1.67
N TYR A 44 -3.04 2.99 -2.90
CA TYR A 44 -2.38 2.36 -4.05
C TYR A 44 -1.05 3.06 -4.36
N ASP A 45 -1.06 4.39 -4.46
CA ASP A 45 0.15 5.17 -4.73
C ASP A 45 1.19 4.93 -3.62
N TYR A 46 0.77 5.03 -2.35
CA TYR A 46 1.62 4.75 -1.20
C TYR A 46 2.23 3.33 -1.26
N ALA A 47 1.43 2.32 -1.57
CA ALA A 47 1.90 0.93 -1.65
C ALA A 47 3.01 0.81 -2.70
N VAL A 48 2.77 1.32 -3.91
CA VAL A 48 3.73 1.26 -5.03
C VAL A 48 5.00 2.05 -4.72
N GLU A 49 4.88 3.28 -4.22
CA GLU A 49 6.00 4.16 -3.88
C GLU A 49 6.91 3.57 -2.80
N ASN A 50 6.32 2.82 -1.86
CA ASN A 50 7.04 2.19 -0.75
C ASN A 50 7.36 0.71 -1.00
N GLY A 51 7.21 0.23 -2.23
CA GLY A 51 7.60 -1.11 -2.68
C GLY A 51 6.67 -2.25 -2.23
N TYR A 52 5.52 -1.96 -1.63
CA TYR A 52 4.50 -2.98 -1.37
C TYR A 52 3.86 -3.47 -2.68
N GLU A 53 3.45 -4.73 -2.74
CA GLU A 53 2.60 -5.24 -3.82
C GLU A 53 1.12 -5.02 -3.41
N PRO A 54 0.41 -4.03 -4.00
CA PRO A 54 -0.97 -3.74 -3.60
C PRO A 54 -1.91 -4.86 -4.04
N PHE A 55 -2.81 -5.27 -3.15
CA PHE A 55 -3.93 -6.14 -3.48
C PHE A 55 -5.16 -5.30 -3.79
N ILE A 56 -5.63 -5.34 -5.03
CA ILE A 56 -6.76 -4.50 -5.45
C ILE A 56 -8.08 -5.09 -4.91
N ILE A 57 -8.84 -4.26 -4.21
CA ILE A 57 -10.20 -4.57 -3.74
C ILE A 57 -11.16 -4.43 -4.93
N TYR A 58 -11.81 -5.54 -5.30
CA TYR A 58 -12.89 -5.59 -6.29
C TYR A 58 -14.25 -5.78 -5.60
N GLY A 59 -15.33 -5.25 -6.20
CA GLY A 59 -16.62 -5.02 -5.54
C GLY A 59 -17.53 -6.23 -5.18
N ALA A 60 -18.78 -5.87 -4.87
CA ALA A 60 -19.97 -6.58 -4.34
C ALA A 60 -20.09 -6.70 -2.82
N LYS A 61 -18.99 -6.87 -2.06
CA LYS A 61 -19.01 -6.79 -0.59
C LYS A 61 -17.88 -5.87 -0.13
N GLU A 62 -18.23 -4.67 0.33
CA GLU A 62 -17.23 -3.78 0.94
C GLU A 62 -16.62 -4.46 2.18
N PRO A 63 -15.30 -4.33 2.40
CA PRO A 63 -14.68 -4.78 3.64
C PRO A 63 -15.40 -4.17 4.85
N GLU A 64 -15.43 -4.90 5.96
CA GLU A 64 -16.09 -4.46 7.19
C GLU A 64 -15.21 -3.43 7.93
N PHE A 65 -15.02 -2.25 7.31
CA PHE A 65 -14.14 -1.16 7.77
C PHE A 65 -14.40 -0.71 9.21
N ASP A 66 -15.61 -0.88 9.73
CA ASP A 66 -15.97 -0.49 11.10
C ASP A 66 -15.80 -1.61 12.15
N SER A 67 -15.40 -2.82 11.77
CA SER A 67 -15.32 -4.01 12.65
C SER A 67 -14.36 -3.88 13.84
N GLN A 68 -13.35 -2.98 13.75
CA GLN A 68 -12.29 -2.81 14.76
C GLN A 68 -12.18 -1.37 15.27
N LYS A 69 -13.22 -0.57 15.07
CA LYS A 69 -13.20 0.89 15.31
C LYS A 69 -12.67 1.32 16.69
N ASN A 70 -12.96 0.54 17.73
CA ASN A 70 -12.54 0.84 19.11
C ASN A 70 -11.05 0.60 19.39
N SER A 71 -10.33 -0.03 18.45
CA SER A 71 -8.89 -0.25 18.55
C SER A 71 -8.07 0.89 17.95
N PHE A 72 -8.72 1.93 17.41
CA PHE A 72 -8.06 3.06 16.77
C PHE A 72 -8.20 4.35 17.58
N THR A 73 -7.15 5.16 17.54
CA THR A 73 -7.14 6.53 18.04
C THR A 73 -7.10 7.49 16.86
N PHE A 74 -7.77 8.64 17.00
CA PHE A 74 -7.89 9.65 15.96
C PHE A 74 -7.54 11.05 16.48
N GLU A 75 -7.04 11.87 15.58
CA GLU A 75 -6.73 13.28 15.81
C GLU A 75 -7.36 14.13 14.69
N LYS A 76 -8.01 15.24 15.06
CA LYS A 76 -8.50 16.21 14.09
C LYS A 76 -7.36 17.14 13.68
N ARG A 77 -7.08 17.21 12.38
CA ARG A 77 -6.10 18.11 11.78
C ARG A 77 -6.79 19.03 10.76
N GLU A 78 -6.04 19.99 10.22
CA GLU A 78 -6.55 20.96 9.24
C GLU A 78 -7.17 20.26 8.01
N ASN A 79 -6.57 19.16 7.56
CA ASN A 79 -6.98 18.40 6.37
C ASN A 79 -7.94 17.23 6.65
N GLY A 80 -8.49 17.14 7.86
CA GLY A 80 -9.52 16.17 8.24
C GLY A 80 -9.13 15.31 9.45
N LEU A 81 -9.74 14.13 9.56
CA LEU A 81 -9.56 13.24 10.72
C LEU A 81 -8.50 12.17 10.42
N TYR A 82 -7.45 12.13 11.22
CA TYR A 82 -6.30 11.24 11.01
C TYR A 82 -6.33 10.10 12.02
N LEU A 83 -6.11 8.88 11.54
CA LEU A 83 -5.82 7.72 12.37
C LEU A 83 -4.37 7.85 12.86
N THR A 84 -4.17 7.92 14.17
CA THR A 84 -2.85 8.14 14.78
C THR A 84 -2.30 6.93 15.53
N SER A 85 -3.14 5.95 15.84
CA SER A 85 -2.67 4.71 16.47
C SER A 85 -3.67 3.57 16.28
N TYR A 86 -3.17 2.38 16.04
CA TYR A 86 -3.87 1.11 16.21
C TYR A 86 -3.32 0.36 17.43
N THR A 87 -4.20 -0.08 18.30
CA THR A 87 -3.89 -0.81 19.55
C THR A 87 -4.48 -2.22 19.58
N GLY A 88 -5.13 -2.64 18.50
CA GLY A 88 -5.68 -3.98 18.37
C GLY A 88 -4.60 -5.05 18.26
N LYS A 89 -5.04 -6.31 18.30
CA LYS A 89 -4.17 -7.50 18.23
C LYS A 89 -4.41 -8.33 16.96
N SER A 90 -5.29 -7.87 16.07
CA SER A 90 -5.60 -8.58 14.83
C SER A 90 -4.43 -8.45 13.87
N ASP A 91 -4.11 -9.54 13.18
CA ASP A 91 -3.18 -9.52 12.04
C ASP A 91 -3.88 -9.11 10.74
N VAL A 92 -5.21 -9.05 10.73
CA VAL A 92 -6.03 -8.47 9.66
C VAL A 92 -6.69 -7.20 10.17
N VAL A 93 -6.39 -6.06 9.57
CA VAL A 93 -6.83 -4.74 10.04
C VAL A 93 -7.72 -4.08 9.00
N TYR A 94 -8.85 -3.53 9.44
CA TYR A 94 -9.74 -2.75 8.58
C TYR A 94 -9.75 -1.29 9.06
N VAL A 95 -9.26 -0.38 8.22
CA VAL A 95 -9.22 1.06 8.54
C VAL A 95 -10.63 1.64 8.41
N PRO A 96 -11.18 2.28 9.45
CA PRO A 96 -12.57 2.73 9.42
C PRO A 96 -12.81 3.88 8.45
N LEU A 97 -13.99 3.88 7.84
CA LEU A 97 -14.47 4.97 6.98
C LEU A 97 -14.72 6.25 7.79
N LYS A 98 -15.28 6.07 9.00
CA LYS A 98 -15.72 7.17 9.86
C LYS A 98 -15.44 6.91 11.33
N PHE A 99 -15.18 7.97 12.08
CA PHE A 99 -15.17 7.95 13.54
C PHE A 99 -16.04 9.09 14.09
N ASN A 100 -16.95 8.76 15.00
CA ASN A 100 -17.96 9.69 15.55
C ASN A 100 -18.74 10.53 14.51
N GLY A 101 -19.05 9.94 13.35
CA GLY A 101 -19.77 10.61 12.26
C GLY A 101 -18.90 11.40 11.30
N GLU A 102 -17.62 11.62 11.64
CA GLU A 102 -16.64 12.30 10.81
C GLU A 102 -15.88 11.31 9.91
N THR A 103 -15.60 11.72 8.67
CA THR A 103 -14.83 10.92 7.71
C THR A 103 -13.35 10.90 8.09
N VAL A 104 -12.78 9.70 8.17
CA VAL A 104 -11.32 9.52 8.30
C VAL A 104 -10.69 9.89 6.96
N THR A 105 -9.67 10.74 6.94
CA THR A 105 -9.05 11.22 5.69
C THR A 105 -7.56 10.92 5.64
N GLY A 106 -6.94 10.59 6.76
CA GLY A 106 -5.50 10.36 6.84
C GLY A 106 -5.09 9.22 7.75
N ILE A 107 -3.91 8.69 7.48
CA ILE A 107 -3.15 7.78 8.34
C ILE A 107 -1.86 8.53 8.69
N ALA A 108 -1.69 8.82 9.98
CA ALA A 108 -0.51 9.51 10.46
C ALA A 108 0.72 8.58 10.49
N GLU A 109 1.90 9.20 10.55
CA GLU A 109 3.16 8.52 10.84
C GLU A 109 3.05 7.68 12.11
N GLY A 110 3.58 6.47 12.06
CA GLY A 110 3.64 5.56 13.20
C GLY A 110 2.30 4.99 13.68
N ALA A 111 1.23 5.19 12.91
CA ALA A 111 -0.10 4.72 13.25
C ALA A 111 -0.17 3.20 13.53
N PHE A 112 0.71 2.42 12.92
CA PHE A 112 0.78 0.97 13.08
C PHE A 112 2.10 0.47 13.69
N ASP A 113 2.88 1.35 14.31
CA ASP A 113 4.20 0.99 14.87
C ASP A 113 4.13 -0.13 15.90
N GLY A 114 5.09 -1.06 15.79
CA GLY A 114 5.19 -2.21 16.69
C GLY A 114 4.02 -3.19 16.59
N ARG A 115 3.24 -3.13 15.49
CA ARG A 115 2.14 -4.05 15.22
C ARG A 115 2.56 -5.05 14.15
N TYR A 116 2.28 -6.32 14.43
CA TYR A 116 2.40 -7.37 13.42
C TYR A 116 1.10 -7.48 12.64
N ILE A 117 1.05 -6.86 11.47
CA ILE A 117 -0.10 -6.87 10.56
C ILE A 117 0.27 -7.68 9.32
N LYS A 118 -0.58 -8.64 8.94
CA LYS A 118 -0.43 -9.42 7.70
C LYS A 118 -1.24 -8.82 6.57
N GLU A 119 -2.44 -8.33 6.86
CA GLU A 119 -3.33 -7.72 5.88
C GLU A 119 -3.91 -6.43 6.45
N ILE A 120 -3.88 -5.37 5.65
CA ILE A 120 -4.58 -4.14 5.97
C ILE A 120 -5.48 -3.71 4.83
N TYR A 121 -6.74 -3.44 5.15
CA TYR A 121 -7.74 -2.93 4.22
C TYR A 121 -7.86 -1.43 4.43
N ILE A 122 -7.45 -0.66 3.42
CA ILE A 122 -7.49 0.80 3.44
C ILE A 122 -8.61 1.28 2.50
N PRO A 123 -9.59 2.05 3.01
CA PRO A 123 -10.72 2.48 2.20
C PRO A 123 -10.36 3.67 1.30
N GLN A 124 -11.18 3.90 0.27
CA GLN A 124 -10.94 4.91 -0.77
C GLN A 124 -10.96 6.36 -0.27
N ASN A 125 -11.58 6.65 0.88
CA ASN A 125 -11.64 7.99 1.47
C ASN A 125 -10.34 8.45 2.14
N ILE A 126 -9.36 7.55 2.32
CA ILE A 126 -8.02 7.94 2.76
C ILE A 126 -7.32 8.71 1.63
N ARG A 127 -6.87 9.91 1.96
CA ARG A 127 -6.22 10.86 1.03
C ARG A 127 -4.76 11.13 1.40
N PHE A 128 -4.39 10.92 2.66
CA PHE A 128 -3.07 11.22 3.19
C PHE A 128 -2.50 10.02 3.96
N ILE A 129 -1.28 9.62 3.65
CA ILE A 129 -0.55 8.56 4.37
C ILE A 129 0.87 9.07 4.60
N GLU A 130 1.21 9.39 5.86
CA GLU A 130 2.44 10.14 6.19
C GLU A 130 3.68 9.22 6.30
N CYS A 131 3.56 8.07 6.94
CA CYS A 131 4.39 6.85 6.80
C CYS A 131 3.88 5.85 7.84
N GLY A 132 2.86 5.07 7.48
CA GLY A 132 2.08 4.34 8.48
C GLY A 132 2.71 3.04 8.98
N PHE A 133 3.75 2.52 8.32
CA PHE A 133 4.13 1.10 8.40
C PHE A 133 5.66 0.93 8.38
N ASP A 134 6.27 0.88 9.56
CA ASP A 134 7.64 0.43 9.82
C ASP A 134 7.65 -0.83 10.73
#